data_AF-A0A2U8WBX2-F1
#
_entry.id   AF-A0A2U8WBX2-F1
#
_cell.length_a   1.000
_cell.length_b   1.000
_cell.length_c   1.000
_cell.angle_alpha   90.00
_cell.angle_beta   90.00
_cell.angle_gamma   90.00
#
_symmetry.space_group_name_H-M   'P 1'
#
loop_
_entity.id
_entity.type
_entity.pdbx_description
1 polymer ?
#
loop_
_entity_poly.entity_id
_entity_poly.type
_entity_poly.pdbx_seq_one_letter_code
_entity_poly.pdbx_strand_id
1 'polypeptide(L)'
;MLSEALFMPVAVTENGQRRRMPAQALLFRTLMRDALRGDRHAIRSLLTLMKAFPETGPELRITEDHGARVREMLDRMAQNMAIEQGVSELVP
;
A
#
# COMPACT_ATOMS: atom_id res chain seq x y z
N MET A 1 1.75 22.75 2.32
CA MET A 1 2.46 21.78 3.19
C MET A 1 2.61 20.44 2.48
N LEU A 2 3.59 19.60 2.84
CA LEU A 2 3.81 18.28 2.20
C LEU A 2 2.56 17.38 2.24
N SER A 3 1.77 17.48 3.32
CA SER A 3 0.49 16.80 3.45
C SER A 3 -0.47 17.17 2.31
N GLU A 4 -0.65 18.46 2.00
CA GLU A 4 -1.56 18.92 0.95
C GLU A 4 -1.14 18.43 -0.45
N ALA A 5 0.17 18.33 -0.72
CA ALA A 5 0.69 17.86 -1.99
C ALA A 5 0.32 16.39 -2.28
N LEU A 6 0.13 15.57 -1.24
CA LEU A 6 -0.30 14.16 -1.39
C LEU A 6 -1.75 14.06 -1.88
N PHE A 7 -2.58 15.07 -1.62
CA PHE A 7 -3.97 15.10 -2.05
C PHE A 7 -4.16 15.83 -3.40
N MET A 8 -3.12 16.47 -3.94
CA MET A 8 -3.20 17.17 -5.22
C MET A 8 -3.32 16.17 -6.39
N PRO A 9 -4.17 16.46 -7.40
CA PRO A 9 -4.27 15.62 -8.59
C PRO A 9 -2.99 15.65 -9.43
N VAL A 10 -2.44 14.47 -9.70
CA VAL A 10 -1.35 14.23 -10.65
C VAL A 10 -1.88 13.62 -11.94
N ALA A 11 -1.22 13.92 -13.06
CA ALA A 11 -1.53 13.29 -14.34
C ALA A 11 -0.81 11.93 -14.43
N VAL A 12 -1.56 10.89 -14.74
CA VAL A 12 -1.06 9.52 -14.92
C VAL A 12 -1.49 8.99 -16.28
N THR A 13 -0.67 8.14 -16.87
CA THR A 13 -1.03 7.40 -18.09
C THR A 13 -1.12 5.93 -17.76
N GLU A 14 -2.33 5.37 -17.87
CA GLU A 14 -2.62 3.96 -17.58
C GLU A 14 -3.34 3.38 -18.80
N ASN A 15 -2.84 2.28 -19.36
CA ASN A 15 -3.37 1.64 -20.58
C ASN A 15 -3.52 2.60 -21.76
N GLY A 16 -2.56 3.52 -21.94
CA GLY A 16 -2.58 4.54 -23.01
C GLY A 16 -3.56 5.68 -22.78
N GLN A 17 -4.35 5.67 -21.70
CA GLN A 17 -5.25 6.77 -21.35
C GLN A 17 -4.65 7.66 -20.27
N ARG A 18 -4.73 8.98 -20.51
CA ARG A 18 -4.37 9.99 -19.52
C ARG A 18 -5.54 10.20 -18.56
N ARG A 19 -5.27 10.08 -17.26
CA ARG A 19 -6.23 10.35 -16.19
C ARG A 19 -5.58 11.21 -15.11
N ARG A 20 -6.37 11.96 -14.37
CA ARG A 20 -5.91 12.65 -13.16
C ARG A 20 -6.39 11.89 -11.94
N MET A 21 -5.51 11.72 -10.97
CA MET A 21 -5.85 11.13 -9.68
C MET A 21 -5.01 11.77 -8.57
N PRO A 22 -5.48 11.75 -7.31
CA PRO A 22 -4.67 12.21 -6.18
C PRO A 22 -3.32 11.48 -6.13
N ALA A 23 -2.24 12.20 -5.82
CA ALA A 23 -0.89 11.63 -5.73
C ALA A 23 -0.82 10.45 -4.74
N GLN A 24 -1.56 10.54 -3.63
CA GLN A 24 -1.71 9.46 -2.65
C GLN A 24 -2.28 8.18 -3.28
N ALA A 25 -3.30 8.28 -4.14
CA ALA A 25 -3.95 7.11 -4.72
C ALA A 25 -2.99 6.39 -5.68
N LEU A 26 -2.17 7.15 -6.41
CA LEU A 26 -1.10 6.60 -7.24
C LEU A 26 -0.02 5.91 -6.41
N LEU A 27 0.40 6.54 -5.30
CA LEU A 27 1.39 5.98 -4.38
C LEU A 27 0.90 4.66 -3.79
N PHE A 28 -0.34 4.63 -3.29
CA PHE A 28 -0.98 3.41 -2.78
C PHE A 28 -1.04 2.30 -3.83
N ARG A 29 -1.48 2.59 -5.06
CA ARG A 29 -1.52 1.60 -6.15
C ARG A 29 -0.15 1.03 -6.47
N THR A 30 0.86 1.88 -6.53
CA THR A 30 2.24 1.49 -6.84
C THR A 30 2.77 0.56 -5.76
N LEU A 31 2.64 0.97 -4.50
CA LEU A 31 3.07 0.17 -3.35
C LEU A 31 2.30 -1.14 -3.24
N MET A 32 0.99 -1.17 -3.50
CA MET A 32 0.22 -2.41 -3.54
C MET A 32 0.72 -3.37 -4.62
N ARG A 33 0.99 -2.88 -5.83
CA ARG A 33 1.49 -3.71 -6.93
C ARG A 33 2.83 -4.32 -6.59
N ASP A 34 3.73 -3.54 -5.98
CA ASP A 34 5.06 -4.01 -5.64
C ASP A 34 5.01 -4.95 -4.42
N ALA A 35 4.13 -4.68 -3.45
CA ALA A 35 3.83 -5.60 -2.35
C ALA A 35 3.26 -6.94 -2.84
N LEU A 36 2.35 -6.94 -3.82
CA LEU A 36 1.80 -8.15 -4.45
C LEU A 36 2.88 -8.98 -5.15
N ARG A 37 3.99 -8.36 -5.56
CA ARG A 37 5.17 -9.03 -6.13
C ARG A 37 6.14 -9.55 -5.06
N GLY A 38 5.85 -9.35 -3.78
CA GLY A 38 6.67 -9.77 -2.65
C GLY A 38 7.71 -8.75 -2.18
N ASP A 39 7.63 -7.49 -2.63
CA ASP A 39 8.55 -6.45 -2.16
C ASP A 39 8.27 -6.08 -0.69
N ARG A 40 9.19 -6.48 0.20
CA ARG A 40 9.11 -6.24 1.65
C ARG A 40 9.14 -4.75 2.01
N HIS A 41 9.84 -3.91 1.25
CA HIS A 41 9.84 -2.46 1.49
C HIS A 41 8.48 -1.86 1.12
N ALA A 42 7.92 -2.28 -0.02
CA ALA A 42 6.60 -1.83 -0.45
C ALA A 42 5.51 -2.21 0.57
N ILE A 43 5.55 -3.42 1.11
CA ILE A 43 4.64 -3.88 2.17
C ILE A 43 4.75 -2.98 3.41
N ARG A 44 5.96 -2.72 3.91
CA ARG A 44 6.18 -1.85 5.08
C ARG A 44 5.69 -0.43 4.84
N SER A 45 6.02 0.16 3.69
CA SER A 45 5.57 1.51 3.32
C SER A 45 4.06 1.60 3.21
N LEU A 46 3.41 0.57 2.65
CA LEU A 46 1.96 0.50 2.55
C LEU A 46 1.29 0.43 3.93
N LEU A 47 1.82 -0.40 4.85
CA LEU A 47 1.34 -0.47 6.24
C LEU A 47 1.48 0.87 6.97
N THR A 48 2.62 1.56 6.79
CA THR A 48 2.85 2.88 7.37
C THR A 48 1.84 3.90 6.83
N LEU A 49 1.58 3.92 5.53
CA LEU A 49 0.62 4.83 4.93
C LEU A 49 -0.82 4.56 5.39
N MET A 50 -1.21 3.29 5.49
CA MET A 50 -2.54 2.92 6.01
C MET A 50 -2.75 3.37 7.46
N LYS A 51 -1.70 3.34 8.29
CA LYS A 51 -1.75 3.85 9.67
C LYS A 51 -1.82 5.38 9.73
N ALA A 52 -1.07 6.07 8.88
CA ALA A 52 -1.01 7.53 8.87
C ALA A 52 -2.29 8.17 8.30
N PHE A 53 -2.99 7.47 7.41
CA PHE A 53 -4.17 7.98 6.72
C PHE A 53 -5.30 6.93 6.72
N PRO A 54 -5.91 6.64 7.88
CA PRO A 54 -6.94 5.59 8.02
C PRO A 54 -8.19 5.87 7.17
N GLU A 55 -8.56 7.15 7.03
CA GLU A 55 -9.68 7.64 6.20
C GLU A 55 -9.40 7.51 4.69
N THR A 56 -8.13 7.39 4.29
CA THR A 56 -7.77 7.08 2.89
C THR A 56 -7.65 5.57 2.64
N GLY A 57 -8.01 4.77 3.64
CA GLY A 57 -8.47 3.39 3.42
C GLY A 57 -9.44 3.37 2.24
N PRO A 58 -9.40 2.29 1.44
CA PRO A 58 -9.50 2.34 -0.01
C PRO A 58 -10.74 3.08 -0.53
N GLU A 59 -10.60 4.40 -0.72
CA GLU A 59 -11.35 5.16 -1.74
C GLU A 59 -10.75 4.94 -3.14
N LEU A 60 -9.72 4.11 -3.24
CA LEU A 60 -9.62 3.25 -4.40
C LEU A 60 -10.89 2.38 -4.38
N ARG A 61 -11.84 2.58 -5.31
CA ARG A 61 -12.89 1.60 -5.67
C ARG A 61 -12.26 0.29 -6.17
N ILE A 62 -11.43 -0.30 -5.34
CA ILE A 62 -11.19 -1.71 -5.23
C ILE A 62 -12.56 -2.19 -4.75
N THR A 63 -13.32 -2.86 -5.62
CA THR A 63 -14.62 -3.45 -5.23
C THR A 63 -14.47 -4.09 -3.85
N GLU A 64 -15.45 -3.91 -2.95
CA GLU A 64 -15.35 -4.21 -1.51
C GLU A 64 -14.63 -5.53 -1.18
N ASP A 65 -14.76 -6.52 -2.08
CA ASP A 65 -14.12 -7.83 -2.04
C ASP A 65 -12.57 -7.82 -2.16
N HIS A 66 -12.00 -6.96 -3.00
CA HIS A 66 -10.54 -6.89 -3.21
C HIS A 66 -9.82 -6.11 -2.10
N GLY A 67 -10.51 -5.19 -1.42
CA GLY A 67 -9.92 -4.38 -0.34
C GLY A 67 -9.69 -5.23 0.91
N ALA A 68 -10.67 -6.07 1.24
CA ALA A 68 -10.56 -7.07 2.29
C ALA A 68 -9.44 -8.07 1.99
N ARG A 69 -9.35 -8.57 0.75
CA ARG A 69 -8.31 -9.53 0.34
C ARG A 69 -6.90 -8.93 0.37
N VAL A 70 -6.73 -7.67 -0.03
CA VAL A 70 -5.45 -6.97 0.07
C VAL A 70 -5.07 -6.75 1.54
N ARG A 71 -6.02 -6.34 2.38
CA ARG A 71 -5.79 -6.20 3.83
C ARG A 71 -5.39 -7.53 4.47
N GLU A 72 -6.12 -8.60 4.19
CA GLU A 72 -5.80 -9.94 4.67
C GLU A 72 -4.42 -10.42 4.18
N MET A 73 -4.08 -10.17 2.92
CA MET A 73 -2.75 -10.48 2.38
C MET A 73 -1.66 -9.70 3.11
N LEU A 74 -1.87 -8.40 3.34
CA LEU A 74 -0.91 -7.56 4.06
C LEU A 74 -0.78 -7.97 5.52
N ASP A 75 -1.87 -8.35 6.18
CA ASP A 75 -1.85 -8.86 7.55
C ASP A 75 -1.10 -10.20 7.63
N ARG A 76 -1.32 -11.11 6.68
CA ARG A 76 -0.53 -12.36 6.57
C ARG A 76 0.94 -12.10 6.31
N MET A 77 1.26 -11.16 5.41
CA MET A 77 2.64 -10.78 5.13
C MET A 77 3.31 -10.11 6.33
N ALA A 78 2.58 -9.27 7.08
CA ALA A 78 3.07 -8.65 8.30
C ALA A 78 3.34 -9.69 9.39
N GLN A 79 2.45 -10.67 9.57
CA GLN A 79 2.66 -11.79 10.49
C GLN A 79 3.88 -12.62 10.09
N ASN A 80 4.04 -12.96 8.81
CA ASN A 80 5.21 -13.69 8.31
C ASN A 80 6.52 -12.90 8.52
N MET A 81 6.52 -11.59 8.29
CA MET A 81 7.69 -10.75 8.57
C MET A 81 8.01 -10.66 10.06
N ALA A 82 7.00 -10.60 10.93
CA ALA A 82 7.20 -10.61 12.39
C ALA A 82 7.80 -11.94 12.86
N ILE A 83 7.40 -13.06 12.26
CA ILE A 83 7.98 -14.38 12.51
C ILE A 83 9.42 -14.44 12.01
N GLU A 84 9.72 -13.98 10.79
CA GLU A 84 11.09 -13.92 10.26
C GLU A 84 12.04 -13.09 11.15
N GLN A 85 11.53 -11.99 11.72
CA GLN A 85 12.30 -11.15 12.65
C GLN A 85 12.47 -11.81 14.03
N GLY A 86 11.43 -12.47 14.56
CA GLY A 86 11.50 -13.19 15.84
C GLY A 86 12.34 -14.47 15.79
N VAL A 87 12.43 -15.13 14.63
CA VAL A 87 13.33 -16.30 14.43
C VAL A 87 14.79 -15.85 14.33
N SER A 88 15.06 -14.65 13.80
CA SER A 88 16.41 -14.10 13.72
C SER A 88 17.01 -13.70 15.08
N GLU A 89 16.20 -13.54 16.12
CA GLU A 89 16.65 -13.30 17.51
C GLU A 89 16.88 -14.60 18.31
N LEU A 90 16.54 -15.77 17.75
CA LEU A 90 16.66 -17.08 18.40
C LEU A 90 17.78 -17.97 17.82
N VAL A 91 18.61 -17.44 16.91
CA VAL A 91 19.83 -18.12 16.47
C VAL A 91 21.02 -17.49 17.23
N PRO A 92 21.65 -18.23 18.17
CA PRO A 92 22.83 -17.77 18.91
C PRO A 92 24.07 -17.63 18.03
#